data_AF-A0A349Z749-F1
#
_entry.id   AF-A0A349Z749-F1
#
_cell.length_a   1.000
_cell.length_b   1.000
_cell.length_c   1.000
_cell.angle_alpha   90.00
_cell.angle_beta   90.00
_cell.angle_gamma   90.00
#
_symmetry.space_group_name_H-M   'P 1'
#
loop_
_entity.id
_entity.type
_entity.pdbx_description
1 polymer ?
#
loop_
_entity_poly.entity_id
_entity_poly.type
_entity_poly.pdbx_seq_one_letter_code
_entity_poly.pdbx_strand_id
1 'polypeptide(L)' 'DYQFDRGFFTPGEAPGHGVDIDEKLAAKYPYQRAALPVNRLEDGTLWHW' A
#
# COMPACT_ATOMS: atom_id res chain seq x y z
N ASP A 1 7.18 -13.27 -0.09
CA ASP A 1 6.98 -14.14 1.06
C ASP A 1 7.48 -13.36 2.24
N TYR A 2 6.64 -13.24 3.25
CA TYR A 2 6.95 -12.57 4.50
C TYR A 2 5.95 -13.06 5.54
N GLN A 3 6.37 -13.11 6.79
CA GLN A 3 5.51 -13.50 7.90
C GLN A 3 5.47 -12.40 8.94
N PHE A 4 4.30 -12.22 9.54
CA PHE A 4 4.12 -11.36 10.71
C PHE A 4 3.90 -12.26 11.92
N ASP A 5 4.81 -12.19 12.88
CA ASP A 5 4.72 -12.94 14.14
C ASP A 5 5.20 -12.07 15.31
N ARG A 6 4.44 -12.10 16.40
CA ARG A 6 4.76 -11.39 17.66
C ARG A 6 5.20 -9.92 17.49
N GLY A 7 4.59 -9.19 16.55
CA GLY A 7 4.88 -7.76 16.33
C GLY A 7 6.01 -7.47 15.36
N PHE A 8 6.61 -8.49 14.74
CA PHE A 8 7.71 -8.34 13.79
C PHE A 8 7.34 -8.92 12.43
N PHE A 9 7.84 -8.28 11.38
CA PHE A 9 7.86 -8.84 10.03
C PHE A 9 9.21 -9.52 9.78
N THR A 10 9.18 -10.70 9.17
CA THR A 10 10.37 -11.43 8.72
C THR A 10 10.21 -11.74 7.23
N PRO A 11 11.15 -11.33 6.35
CA PRO A 11 11.10 -11.71 4.94
C PRO A 11 11.35 -13.21 4.78
N GLY A 12 10.81 -13.79 3.71
CA GLY A 12 11.07 -15.20 3.37
C GLY A 12 12.44 -15.43 2.75
N GLU A 13 12.80 -16.70 2.57
CA GLU A 13 14.12 -17.15 2.08
C GLU A 13 14.18 -17.36 0.55
N ALA A 14 13.09 -17.07 -0.17
CA ALA A 14 13.07 -17.20 -1.62
C ALA A 14 14.08 -16.23 -2.28
N PRO A 15 14.83 -16.66 -3.32
CA PRO A 15 15.73 -15.76 -4.05
C PRO A 15 15.02 -14.51 -4.58
N GLY A 16 15.67 -13.36 -4.45
CA GLY A 16 15.07 -12.05 -4.77
C GLY A 16 14.30 -11.47 -3.59
N HIS A 17 13.27 -10.65 -3.85
CA HIS A 17 12.44 -10.05 -2.80
C HIS A 17 11.23 -10.92 -2.40
N GLY A 18 11.08 -12.09 -3.02
CA GLY A 18 10.06 -13.09 -2.71
C GLY A 18 8.60 -12.71 -3.00
N VAL A 19 8.31 -11.58 -3.64
CA VAL A 19 6.93 -11.14 -3.95
C VAL A 19 6.66 -11.28 -5.45
N ASP A 20 5.45 -11.69 -5.81
CA ASP A 20 5.00 -11.85 -7.19
C ASP A 20 3.52 -11.42 -7.35
N ILE A 21 3.02 -11.33 -8.58
CA ILE A 21 1.65 -10.92 -8.92
C ILE A 21 0.92 -11.98 -9.75
N ASP A 22 -0.29 -12.37 -9.32
CA ASP A 22 -1.21 -13.13 -10.17
C ASP A 22 -1.98 -12.19 -11.10
N GLU A 23 -1.52 -12.07 -12.34
CA GLU A 23 -2.12 -11.17 -13.35
C GLU A 23 -3.57 -11.53 -13.71
N LYS A 24 -3.93 -12.82 -13.68
CA LYS A 24 -5.30 -13.26 -14.02
C LYS A 24 -6.29 -12.84 -12.93
N LEU A 25 -5.85 -12.85 -11.68
CA LEU A 25 -6.65 -12.34 -10.56
C LEU A 25 -6.69 -10.81 -10.57
N ALA A 26 -5.54 -10.16 -10.76
CA ALA A 26 -5.44 -8.70 -10.79
C ALA A 26 -6.37 -8.06 -11.85
N ALA A 27 -6.50 -8.68 -13.02
CA ALA A 27 -7.35 -8.21 -14.11
C ALA A 27 -8.85 -8.07 -13.74
N LYS A 28 -9.31 -8.72 -12.66
CA LYS A 28 -10.70 -8.59 -12.17
C LYS A 28 -10.96 -7.28 -11.43
N TYR A 29 -9.92 -6.55 -11.03
CA TYR A 29 -10.00 -5.33 -10.23
C TYR A 29 -9.45 -4.15 -11.04
N PRO A 30 -10.28 -3.53 -11.90
CA PRO A 30 -9.84 -2.43 -12.74
C PRO A 30 -9.46 -1.20 -11.90
N TYR A 31 -8.66 -0.32 -12.50
CA TYR A 31 -8.26 0.94 -11.88
C TYR A 31 -9.47 1.74 -11.36
N GLN A 32 -9.36 2.19 -10.11
CA GLN A 32 -10.28 3.12 -9.49
C GLN A 32 -9.50 4.32 -8.95
N ARG A 33 -9.84 5.52 -9.43
CA ARG A 33 -9.19 6.75 -8.96
C ARG A 33 -9.51 6.99 -7.48
N ALA A 34 -8.47 7.18 -6.68
CA ALA A 34 -8.56 7.62 -5.30
C ALA A 34 -7.52 8.72 -5.05
N ALA A 35 -7.86 9.71 -4.22
CA ALA A 35 -6.96 10.80 -3.82
C ALA A 35 -6.86 10.83 -2.30
N LEU A 36 -5.67 11.12 -1.79
CA LEU A 36 -5.52 11.44 -0.37
C LEU A 36 -6.29 12.73 -0.04
N PRO A 37 -6.75 12.90 1.20
CA PRO A 37 -7.35 14.16 1.63
C PRO A 37 -6.31 15.29 1.62
N VAL A 38 -6.81 16.52 1.70
CA VAL A 38 -5.99 17.71 1.99
C VAL A 38 -6.49 18.33 3.28
N ASN A 39 -5.62 19.05 3.98
CA ASN A 39 -5.99 19.78 5.19
C ASN A 39 -5.91 21.29 4.95
N ARG A 40 -6.75 22.05 5.65
CA ARG A 40 -6.78 23.52 5.60
C ARG A 40 -6.97 24.07 7.00
N LEU A 41 -6.32 25.20 7.28
CA LEU A 41 -6.60 25.98 8.48
C LEU A 41 -7.99 26.64 8.38
N GLU A 42 -8.49 27.17 9.49
CA GLU A 42 -9.80 27.85 9.55
C GLU A 42 -9.88 29.07 8.61
N ASP A 43 -8.75 29.72 8.32
CA ASP A 43 -8.66 30.83 7.36
C ASP A 43 -8.60 30.37 5.89
N GLY A 44 -8.63 29.06 5.64
CA GLY A 44 -8.59 28.45 4.33
C GLY A 44 -7.19 28.18 3.78
N THR A 45 -6.12 28.58 4.47
CA THR A 45 -4.73 28.31 4.08
C THR A 45 -4.50 26.80 3.95
N LEU A 46 -3.91 26.38 2.81
CA LEU A 46 -3.56 24.97 2.60
C LEU A 46 -2.50 24.55 3.63
N TRP A 47 -2.71 23.41 4.28
CA TRP A 47 -1.86 22.97 5.38
C TRP A 47 -1.44 21.52 5.25
N HIS A 48 -0.65 21.07 6.23
CA HIS A 48 -0.23 19.69 6.37
C HIS A 48 -1.43 18.81 6.73
N TRP A 49 -1.70 17.83 5.87
CA TRP A 49 -2.59 16.71 6.20
C TRP A 49 -1.92 15.78 7.20
#